data_AF-A0A1A7WFE3-F1
#
_entry.id   AF-A0A1A7WFE3-F1
#
_cell.length_a   1.000
_cell.length_b   1.000
_cell.length_c   1.000
_cell.angle_alpha   90.00
_cell.angle_beta   90.00
_cell.angle_gamma   90.00
#
_symmetry.space_group_name_H-M   'P 1'
#
loop_
_entity.id
_entity.type
_entity.pdbx_description
1 polymer ?
#
loop_
_entity_poly.entity_id
_entity_poly.type
_entity_poly.pdbx_seq_one_letter_code
_entity_poly.pdbx_strand_id
1 'polypeptide(L)'
;RGKAALDEIQQMTGNPDVHLRMVDLSSMDSVREFAKRILEEEKALHILVNNAAVSGLPSQITKDGFEASFATNHLGPFLLTNLLLDLIKRSSPARIVNLSSLNHKRGQVDFDHFRGKNLVHHMDSVYNHTKLHNIICTNELARRLQGTGVTANSVHPGVVMTEVMRHYPFWIRYIFNLIGFFFFKS
;
A
#
# COMPACT_ATOMS: atom_id res chain seq x y z
N ARG A 1 -6.99 15.84 -6.47
CA ARG A 1 -5.73 15.07 -6.66
C ARG A 1 -5.95 13.92 -7.65
N GLY A 2 -6.81 12.94 -7.37
CA GLY A 2 -7.06 11.81 -8.30
C GLY A 2 -7.47 12.22 -9.72
N LYS A 3 -8.45 13.13 -9.88
CA LYS A 3 -8.87 13.63 -11.20
C LYS A 3 -7.73 14.33 -11.96
N ALA A 4 -6.94 15.16 -11.29
CA ALA A 4 -5.81 15.84 -11.92
C ALA A 4 -4.76 14.84 -12.45
N ALA A 5 -4.45 13.79 -11.69
CA ALA A 5 -3.54 12.74 -12.16
C ALA A 5 -4.11 11.94 -13.34
N LEU A 6 -5.42 11.66 -13.33
CA LEU A 6 -6.10 11.03 -14.46
C LEU A 6 -5.95 11.88 -15.74
N ASP A 7 -6.31 13.17 -15.65
CA ASP A 7 -6.27 14.10 -16.78
C ASP A 7 -4.83 14.24 -17.32
N GLU A 8 -3.83 14.33 -16.43
CA GLU A 8 -2.41 14.39 -16.78
C GLU A 8 -1.92 13.13 -17.52
N ILE A 9 -2.24 11.94 -17.01
CA ILE A 9 -1.84 10.67 -17.65
C ILE A 9 -2.48 10.54 -19.04
N GLN A 10 -3.77 10.85 -19.17
CA GLN A 10 -4.46 10.80 -20.46
C GLN A 10 -3.85 11.79 -21.45
N GLN A 11 -3.54 13.02 -21.02
CA GLN A 11 -2.92 14.03 -21.86
C GLN A 11 -1.51 13.63 -22.31
N MET A 12 -0.68 13.08 -21.41
CA MET A 12 0.71 12.70 -21.71
C MET A 12 0.81 11.46 -22.60
N THR A 13 -0.08 10.49 -22.40
CA THR A 13 -0.01 9.19 -23.09
C THR A 13 -0.91 9.11 -24.32
N GLY A 14 -1.91 9.98 -24.44
CA GLY A 14 -2.97 9.87 -25.44
C GLY A 14 -3.89 8.66 -25.23
N ASN A 15 -3.77 7.94 -24.12
CA ASN A 15 -4.58 6.77 -23.82
C ASN A 15 -5.86 7.19 -23.08
N PRO A 16 -7.06 7.08 -23.68
CA PRO A 16 -8.30 7.38 -22.99
C PRO A 16 -8.73 6.31 -21.98
N ASP A 17 -8.15 5.10 -22.05
CA ASP A 17 -8.47 3.96 -21.19
C ASP A 17 -7.74 4.04 -19.85
N VAL A 18 -7.98 5.13 -19.12
CA VAL A 18 -7.47 5.37 -17.78
C VAL A 18 -8.66 5.70 -16.91
N HIS A 19 -8.81 4.96 -15.81
CA HIS A 19 -10.01 5.02 -14.98
C HIS A 19 -9.66 5.42 -13.56
N LEU A 20 -10.37 6.43 -13.04
CA LEU A 20 -10.33 6.75 -11.61
C LEU A 20 -11.44 5.98 -10.89
N ARG A 21 -11.08 5.25 -9.84
CA ARG A 21 -11.99 4.58 -8.91
C ARG A 21 -11.57 4.88 -7.47
N MET A 22 -12.54 5.08 -6.59
CA MET A 22 -12.29 5.49 -5.20
C MET A 22 -12.24 4.27 -4.28
N VAL A 23 -11.27 4.25 -3.37
CA VAL A 23 -11.14 3.23 -2.31
C VAL A 23 -10.50 3.85 -1.08
N ASP A 24 -11.05 3.52 0.09
CA ASP A 24 -10.43 3.81 1.39
C ASP A 24 -9.92 2.50 1.99
N LEU A 25 -8.59 2.35 2.02
CA LEU A 25 -7.94 1.14 2.53
C LEU A 25 -8.01 1.01 4.05
N SER A 26 -8.39 2.07 4.78
CA SER A 26 -8.59 2.02 6.23
C SER A 26 -9.93 1.40 6.63
N SER A 27 -10.84 1.19 5.66
CA SER A 27 -12.20 0.68 5.84
C SER A 27 -12.37 -0.65 5.11
N MET A 28 -12.56 -1.74 5.85
CA MET A 28 -12.69 -3.08 5.25
C MET A 28 -13.92 -3.19 4.33
N ASP A 29 -15.00 -2.48 4.64
CA ASP A 29 -16.18 -2.39 3.77
C ASP A 29 -15.87 -1.67 2.46
N SER A 30 -15.11 -0.56 2.51
CA SER A 30 -14.73 0.16 1.29
C SER A 30 -13.88 -0.70 0.37
N VAL A 31 -12.98 -1.51 0.95
CA VAL A 31 -12.16 -2.46 0.19
C VAL A 31 -13.02 -3.55 -0.46
N ARG A 32 -14.00 -4.10 0.26
CA ARG A 32 -14.92 -5.12 -0.27
C ARG A 32 -15.77 -4.58 -1.42
N GLU A 33 -16.33 -3.39 -1.23
CA GLU A 33 -17.15 -2.73 -2.26
C GLU A 33 -16.32 -2.40 -3.51
N PHE A 34 -15.10 -1.91 -3.33
CA PHE A 34 -14.18 -1.68 -4.44
C PHE A 34 -13.85 -2.98 -5.18
N ALA A 35 -13.47 -4.04 -4.47
CA ALA A 35 -13.14 -5.32 -5.08
C ALA A 35 -14.33 -5.92 -5.83
N LYS A 36 -15.54 -5.80 -5.27
CA LYS A 36 -16.78 -6.24 -5.92
C LYS A 36 -16.99 -5.54 -7.27
N ARG A 37 -16.85 -4.22 -7.32
CA ARG A 37 -16.98 -3.45 -8.58
C ARG A 37 -15.94 -3.87 -9.61
N ILE A 38 -14.69 -4.08 -9.20
CA ILE A 38 -13.65 -4.59 -10.11
C ILE A 38 -14.02 -5.97 -10.67
N LEU A 39 -14.56 -6.87 -9.85
CA LEU A 39 -14.99 -8.20 -10.31
C LEU A 39 -16.20 -8.15 -11.25
N GLU A 40 -17.04 -7.12 -11.15
CA GLU A 40 -18.22 -6.91 -12.00
C GLU A 40 -17.86 -6.20 -13.32
N GLU A 41 -16.95 -5.22 -13.28
CA GLU A 41 -16.60 -4.36 -14.41
C GLU A 41 -15.45 -4.94 -15.25
N GLU A 42 -14.47 -5.60 -14.61
CA GLU A 42 -13.22 -6.00 -15.27
C GLU A 42 -13.14 -7.51 -15.55
N LYS A 43 -12.78 -7.84 -16.80
CA LYS A 43 -12.62 -9.24 -17.23
C LYS A 43 -11.28 -9.84 -16.85
N ALA A 44 -10.27 -9.01 -16.63
CA ALA A 44 -8.91 -9.44 -16.33
C ALA A 44 -8.17 -8.40 -15.47
N LEU A 45 -7.26 -8.88 -14.62
CA LEU A 45 -6.37 -8.07 -13.79
C LEU A 45 -4.95 -8.65 -13.84
N HIS A 46 -4.14 -8.12 -14.75
CA HIS A 46 -2.77 -8.60 -14.98
C HIS A 46 -1.76 -8.03 -13.98
N ILE A 47 -2.01 -6.84 -13.43
CA ILE A 47 -1.08 -6.17 -12.51
C ILE A 47 -1.86 -5.52 -11.37
N LEU A 48 -1.51 -5.87 -10.13
CA LEU A 48 -1.96 -5.20 -8.92
C LEU A 48 -0.77 -4.56 -8.23
N VAL A 49 -0.81 -3.24 -8.02
CA VAL A 49 0.22 -2.48 -7.30
C VAL A 49 -0.36 -1.89 -6.02
N ASN A 50 -0.04 -2.49 -4.89
CA ASN A 50 -0.39 -2.00 -3.56
C ASN A 50 0.63 -0.94 -3.10
N ASN A 51 0.44 0.29 -3.59
CA ASN A 51 1.33 1.43 -3.34
C ASN A 51 0.93 2.29 -2.13
N ALA A 52 -0.37 2.40 -1.86
CA ALA A 52 -0.88 3.33 -0.85
C ALA A 52 -0.29 3.05 0.55
N ALA A 53 0.16 4.11 1.21
CA ALA A 53 0.66 4.05 2.56
C ALA A 53 0.55 5.42 3.25
N VAL A 54 0.45 5.38 4.58
CA VAL A 54 0.46 6.51 5.50
C VAL A 54 1.53 6.30 6.55
N SER A 55 2.16 7.38 7.01
CA SER A 55 3.07 7.35 8.16
C SER A 55 2.84 8.56 9.07
N GLY A 56 3.27 8.46 10.32
CA GLY A 56 3.16 9.51 11.33
C GLY A 56 1.74 9.84 11.72
N LEU A 57 0.78 8.92 11.52
CA LEU A 57 -0.57 9.12 12.00
C LEU A 57 -0.61 9.13 13.54
N PRO A 58 -1.47 9.96 14.15
CA PRO A 58 -1.83 9.81 15.56
C PRO A 58 -2.34 8.39 15.83
N SER A 59 -2.15 7.89 17.06
CA SER A 59 -2.74 6.61 17.47
C SER A 59 -4.26 6.68 17.31
N GLN A 60 -4.79 5.87 16.41
CA GLN A 60 -6.21 5.83 16.09
C GLN A 60 -6.62 4.41 15.73
N ILE A 61 -7.81 4.02 16.21
CA ILE A 61 -8.46 2.77 15.86
C ILE A 61 -9.56 3.06 14.82
N THR A 62 -9.58 2.30 13.74
CA THR A 62 -10.62 2.40 12.70
C THR A 62 -11.94 1.82 13.21
N LYS A 63 -13.03 2.08 12.49
CA LYS A 63 -14.35 1.49 12.79
C LYS A 63 -14.34 -0.05 12.86
N ASP A 64 -13.38 -0.68 12.17
CA ASP A 64 -13.23 -2.13 12.08
C ASP A 64 -12.37 -2.71 13.23
N GLY A 65 -11.91 -1.87 14.17
CA GLY A 65 -11.14 -2.29 15.33
C GLY A 65 -9.64 -2.48 15.07
N PHE A 66 -9.11 -1.93 13.98
CA PHE A 66 -7.69 -2.00 13.63
C PHE A 66 -6.97 -0.67 13.87
N GLU A 67 -5.68 -0.70 14.17
CA GLU A 67 -4.85 0.50 14.16
C GLU A 67 -4.78 1.08 12.74
N ALA A 68 -4.96 2.39 12.60
CA ALA A 68 -5.19 3.07 11.33
C ALA A 68 -4.06 2.89 10.31
N SER A 69 -2.79 2.88 10.76
CA SER A 69 -1.63 2.65 9.90
C SER A 69 -1.60 1.19 9.42
N PHE A 70 -1.88 0.21 10.28
CA PHE A 70 -2.00 -1.19 9.90
C PHE A 70 -3.17 -1.44 8.94
N ALA A 71 -4.33 -0.83 9.21
CA ALA A 71 -5.50 -0.91 8.35
C ALA A 71 -5.14 -0.43 6.93
N THR A 72 -4.56 0.76 6.82
CA THR A 72 -4.26 1.40 5.53
C THR A 72 -3.08 0.73 4.80
N ASN A 73 -1.97 0.47 5.49
CA ASN A 73 -0.71 0.08 4.85
C ASN A 73 -0.58 -1.42 4.58
N HIS A 74 -1.32 -2.23 5.33
CA HIS A 74 -1.15 -3.68 5.34
C HIS A 74 -2.47 -4.44 5.16
N LEU A 75 -3.45 -4.26 6.07
CA LEU A 75 -4.65 -5.09 6.10
C LEU A 75 -5.60 -4.81 4.93
N GLY A 76 -5.79 -3.54 4.56
CA GLY A 76 -6.58 -3.16 3.39
C GLY A 76 -6.01 -3.75 2.09
N PRO A 77 -4.73 -3.51 1.76
CA PRO A 77 -4.06 -4.15 0.63
C PRO A 77 -4.08 -5.68 0.67
N PHE A 78 -3.88 -6.28 1.86
CA PHE A 78 -3.95 -7.73 2.04
C PHE A 78 -5.36 -8.24 1.70
N LEU A 79 -6.41 -7.61 2.22
CA LEU A 79 -7.80 -7.97 1.94
C LEU A 79 -8.11 -7.81 0.44
N LEU A 80 -7.76 -6.66 -0.14
CA LEU A 80 -7.98 -6.38 -1.56
C LEU A 80 -7.35 -7.45 -2.45
N THR A 81 -6.09 -7.79 -2.17
CA THR A 81 -5.34 -8.81 -2.92
C THR A 81 -6.02 -10.18 -2.84
N ASN A 82 -6.49 -10.58 -1.66
CA ASN A 82 -7.16 -11.86 -1.49
C ASN A 82 -8.54 -11.89 -2.18
N LEU A 83 -9.30 -10.79 -2.14
CA LEU A 83 -10.60 -10.69 -2.81
C LEU A 83 -10.48 -10.76 -4.34
N LEU A 84 -9.40 -10.23 -4.91
CA LEU A 84 -9.15 -10.21 -6.35
C LEU A 84 -8.31 -11.40 -6.83
N LEU A 85 -7.89 -12.30 -5.93
CA LEU A 85 -6.86 -13.30 -6.22
C LEU A 85 -7.26 -14.25 -7.37
N ASP A 86 -8.52 -14.67 -7.42
CA ASP A 86 -8.99 -15.59 -8.45
C ASP A 86 -9.14 -14.90 -9.82
N LEU A 87 -9.45 -13.61 -9.85
CA LEU A 87 -9.39 -12.82 -11.10
C LEU A 87 -7.94 -12.71 -11.59
N ILE A 88 -7.00 -12.41 -10.69
CA ILE A 88 -5.58 -12.29 -11.01
C ILE A 88 -5.02 -13.62 -11.54
N LYS A 89 -5.36 -14.76 -10.91
CA LYS A 89 -4.95 -16.09 -11.38
C LYS A 89 -5.50 -16.42 -12.77
N ARG A 90 -6.78 -16.12 -13.02
CA ARG A 90 -7.40 -16.30 -14.36
C ARG A 90 -6.76 -15.41 -15.43
N SER A 91 -6.13 -14.32 -15.01
CA SER A 91 -5.43 -13.36 -15.89
C SER A 91 -3.95 -13.70 -16.08
N SER A 92 -3.50 -14.91 -15.73
CA SER A 92 -2.09 -15.28 -15.86
C SER A 92 -1.60 -15.14 -17.32
N PRO A 93 -0.38 -14.60 -17.56
CA PRO A 93 0.61 -14.20 -16.57
C PRO A 93 0.25 -12.89 -15.85
N ALA A 94 0.36 -12.88 -14.53
CA ALA A 94 0.00 -11.71 -13.70
C ALA A 94 1.02 -11.41 -12.58
N ARG A 95 0.97 -10.19 -12.05
CA ARG A 95 1.93 -9.68 -11.07
C ARG A 95 1.25 -8.91 -9.94
N ILE A 96 1.65 -9.20 -8.71
CA ILE A 96 1.26 -8.47 -7.50
C ILE A 96 2.52 -7.80 -6.95
N VAL A 97 2.46 -6.48 -6.74
CA VAL A 97 3.58 -5.70 -6.21
C VAL A 97 3.15 -4.97 -4.95
N ASN A 98 3.82 -5.26 -3.83
CA ASN A 98 3.55 -4.64 -2.54
C ASN A 98 4.68 -3.66 -2.16
N LEU A 99 4.33 -2.41 -1.87
CA LEU A 99 5.33 -1.43 -1.47
C LEU A 99 5.77 -1.61 -0.02
N SER A 100 7.08 -1.84 0.16
CA SER A 100 7.77 -1.85 1.44
C SER A 100 8.73 -0.64 1.59
N SER A 101 9.57 -0.64 2.62
CA SER A 101 10.58 0.41 2.89
C SER A 101 11.81 -0.18 3.56
N LEU A 102 13.01 0.41 3.44
CA LEU A 102 14.18 0.07 4.28
C LEU A 102 13.86 0.07 5.79
N ASN A 103 12.87 0.86 6.18
CA ASN A 103 12.31 0.91 7.53
C ASN A 103 11.81 -0.46 8.05
N HIS A 104 11.49 -1.42 7.16
CA HIS A 104 11.11 -2.78 7.56
C HIS A 104 12.16 -3.46 8.46
N LYS A 105 13.45 -3.10 8.32
CA LYS A 105 14.55 -3.66 9.13
C LYS A 105 14.43 -3.32 10.62
N ARG A 106 13.65 -2.29 10.97
CA ARG A 106 13.33 -1.88 12.34
C ARG A 106 11.94 -2.35 12.78
N GLY A 107 11.24 -3.10 11.93
CA GLY A 107 9.93 -3.66 12.20
C GLY A 107 10.00 -4.82 13.21
N GLN A 108 8.88 -5.10 13.86
CA GLN A 108 8.69 -6.25 14.72
C GLN A 108 7.38 -6.93 14.32
N VAL A 109 7.33 -8.25 14.49
CA VAL A 109 6.14 -9.04 14.21
C VAL A 109 5.42 -9.27 15.53
N ASP A 110 4.29 -8.62 15.69
CA ASP A 110 3.32 -8.87 16.74
C ASP A 110 1.93 -8.60 16.14
N PHE A 111 1.05 -9.61 16.15
CA PHE A 111 -0.29 -9.48 15.59
C PHE A 111 -1.22 -8.65 16.50
N ASP A 112 -0.88 -8.50 17.78
CA ASP A 112 -1.61 -7.61 18.68
C ASP A 112 -1.46 -6.14 18.26
N HIS A 113 -0.38 -5.80 17.55
CA HIS A 113 -0.21 -4.49 16.91
C HIS A 113 -1.35 -4.15 15.95
N PHE A 114 -1.98 -5.14 15.30
CA PHE A 114 -3.08 -4.88 14.36
C PHE A 114 -4.25 -4.20 15.05
N ARG A 115 -4.44 -4.44 16.35
CA ARG A 115 -5.50 -3.84 17.18
C ARG A 115 -4.99 -2.69 18.05
N GLY A 116 -3.79 -2.18 17.77
CA GLY A 116 -3.20 -1.07 18.53
C GLY A 116 -2.61 -1.46 19.89
N LYS A 117 -2.52 -2.75 20.20
CA LYS A 117 -1.92 -3.22 21.47
C LYS A 117 -0.41 -3.34 21.32
N ASN A 118 0.33 -3.21 22.41
CA ASN A 118 1.81 -3.30 22.46
C ASN A 118 2.55 -2.34 21.51
N LEU A 119 1.87 -1.32 20.98
CA LEU A 119 2.47 -0.33 20.09
C LEU A 119 3.02 0.85 20.88
N VAL A 120 4.29 1.13 20.66
CA VAL A 120 4.91 2.40 21.06
C VAL A 120 4.78 3.36 19.89
N HIS A 121 3.95 4.39 20.03
CA HIS A 121 3.79 5.42 19.00
C HIS A 121 4.91 6.47 19.08
N HIS A 122 6.13 6.04 18.74
CA HIS A 122 7.29 6.95 18.62
C HIS A 122 7.73 7.03 17.15
N MET A 123 7.72 8.24 16.58
CA MET A 123 8.10 8.51 15.20
C MET A 123 7.45 7.54 14.17
N ASP A 124 8.27 6.76 13.47
CA ASP A 124 7.93 5.87 12.34
C ASP A 124 7.72 4.41 12.77
N SER A 125 7.75 4.10 14.07
CA SER A 125 7.69 2.73 14.63
C SER A 125 6.58 1.87 14.03
N VAL A 126 5.34 2.35 14.07
CA VAL A 126 4.18 1.64 13.51
C VAL A 126 4.37 1.41 12.01
N TYR A 127 4.80 2.43 11.27
CA TYR A 127 5.09 2.32 9.85
C TYR A 127 6.15 1.25 9.56
N ASN A 128 7.23 1.19 10.34
CA ASN A 128 8.27 0.14 10.23
C ASN A 128 7.67 -1.25 10.36
N HIS A 129 6.78 -1.46 11.34
CA HIS A 129 6.07 -2.72 11.54
C HIS A 129 5.19 -3.05 10.33
N THR A 130 4.39 -2.10 9.81
CA THR A 130 3.56 -2.35 8.62
C THR A 130 4.39 -2.75 7.40
N LYS A 131 5.56 -2.12 7.20
CA LYS A 131 6.44 -2.41 6.05
C LYS A 131 7.14 -3.76 6.16
N LEU A 132 7.41 -4.23 7.37
CA LEU A 132 7.85 -5.61 7.61
C LEU A 132 6.75 -6.62 7.28
N HIS A 133 5.53 -6.38 7.72
CA HIS A 133 4.39 -7.27 7.42
C HIS A 133 4.13 -7.36 5.91
N ASN A 134 4.29 -6.27 5.15
CA ASN A 134 4.20 -6.32 3.69
C ASN A 134 5.22 -7.29 3.08
N ILE A 135 6.47 -7.35 3.56
CA ILE A 135 7.48 -8.29 3.05
C ILE A 135 7.10 -9.73 3.40
N ILE A 136 6.77 -9.99 4.66
CA ILE A 136 6.44 -11.34 5.14
C ILE A 136 5.24 -11.90 4.37
N CYS A 137 4.15 -11.12 4.26
CA CYS A 137 2.97 -11.54 3.52
C CYS A 137 3.23 -11.69 2.02
N THR A 138 4.10 -10.86 1.43
CA THR A 138 4.47 -11.03 0.01
C THR A 138 5.22 -12.33 -0.21
N ASN A 139 6.20 -12.66 0.64
CA ASN A 139 6.97 -13.90 0.52
C ASN A 139 6.07 -15.13 0.64
N GLU A 140 5.15 -15.12 1.60
CA GLU A 140 4.17 -16.20 1.76
C GLU A 140 3.19 -16.27 0.58
N LEU A 141 2.73 -15.13 0.08
CA LEU A 141 1.86 -15.08 -1.11
C LEU A 141 2.59 -15.64 -2.34
N ALA A 142 3.85 -15.28 -2.55
CA ALA A 142 4.67 -15.79 -3.65
C ALA A 142 4.82 -17.32 -3.57
N ARG A 143 5.06 -17.85 -2.37
CA ARG A 143 5.10 -19.30 -2.13
C ARG A 143 3.77 -19.98 -2.47
N ARG A 144 2.64 -19.39 -2.10
CA ARG A 144 1.30 -19.91 -2.39
C ARG A 144 0.89 -19.83 -3.87
N LEU A 145 1.50 -18.93 -4.63
CA LEU A 145 1.22 -18.72 -6.06
C LEU A 145 2.13 -19.53 -7.00
N GLN A 146 3.01 -20.37 -6.45
CA GLN A 146 3.82 -21.28 -7.26
C GLN A 146 2.92 -22.16 -8.14
N GLY A 147 3.26 -22.23 -9.44
CA GLY A 147 2.51 -23.01 -10.43
C GLY A 147 1.27 -22.31 -11.00
N THR A 148 0.87 -21.13 -10.51
CA THR A 148 -0.32 -20.42 -11.04
C THR A 148 -0.02 -19.41 -12.14
N GLY A 149 1.25 -19.23 -12.53
CA GLY A 149 1.66 -18.19 -13.47
C GLY A 149 1.55 -16.76 -12.94
N VAL A 150 1.34 -16.59 -11.62
CA VAL A 150 1.27 -15.28 -10.94
C VAL A 150 2.49 -15.12 -10.05
N THR A 151 3.10 -13.93 -10.07
CA THR A 151 4.21 -13.59 -9.17
C THR A 151 3.79 -12.55 -8.14
N ALA A 152 4.33 -12.63 -6.93
CA ALA A 152 4.18 -11.61 -5.90
C ALA A 152 5.56 -11.12 -5.47
N ASN A 153 5.79 -9.80 -5.50
CA ASN A 153 7.06 -9.18 -5.16
C ASN A 153 6.86 -7.98 -4.24
N SER A 154 7.81 -7.74 -3.35
CA SER A 154 7.84 -6.57 -2.49
C SER A 154 8.99 -5.68 -2.90
N VAL A 155 8.76 -4.38 -3.03
CA VAL A 155 9.79 -3.43 -3.46
C VAL A 155 9.91 -2.28 -2.48
N HIS A 156 11.15 -1.88 -2.20
CA HIS A 156 11.46 -0.61 -1.57
C HIS A 156 11.93 0.36 -2.67
N PRO A 157 11.23 1.48 -2.89
CA PRO A 157 11.51 2.39 -4.01
C PRO A 157 12.73 3.32 -3.77
N GLY A 158 13.51 3.13 -2.70
CA GLY A 158 14.52 4.09 -2.28
C GLY A 158 13.92 5.23 -1.45
N VAL A 159 14.67 6.32 -1.33
CA VAL A 159 14.18 7.54 -0.69
C VAL A 159 13.57 8.43 -1.77
N VAL A 160 12.25 8.58 -1.74
CA VAL A 160 11.47 9.30 -2.75
C VAL A 160 10.76 10.45 -2.05
N MET A 161 10.82 11.66 -2.64
CA MET A 161 10.01 12.78 -2.19
C MET A 161 8.53 12.44 -2.39
N THR A 162 7.88 12.00 -1.32
CA THR A 162 6.45 11.72 -1.32
C THR A 162 5.80 12.43 -0.15
N GLU A 163 4.51 12.71 -0.30
CA GLU A 163 3.66 13.25 0.75
C GLU A 163 3.41 12.24 1.91
N VAL A 164 4.13 11.11 1.96
CA VAL A 164 3.99 10.10 3.03
C VAL A 164 4.36 10.69 4.40
N MET A 165 5.28 11.66 4.45
CA MET A 165 5.64 12.36 5.69
C MET A 165 4.81 13.61 5.96
N ARG A 166 3.66 13.81 5.30
CA ARG A 166 2.86 15.04 5.50
C ARG A 166 2.42 15.25 6.96
N HIS A 167 2.34 14.16 7.74
CA HIS A 167 1.96 14.17 9.15
C HIS A 167 3.15 14.30 10.12
N TYR A 168 4.38 14.39 9.60
CA TYR A 168 5.56 14.63 10.43
C TYR A 168 5.62 16.08 10.92
N PRO A 169 6.23 16.33 12.10
CA PRO A 169 6.58 17.67 12.56
C PRO A 169 7.31 18.47 11.47
N PHE A 170 6.99 19.76 11.36
CA PHE A 170 7.49 20.65 10.30
C PHE A 170 9.02 20.62 10.16
N TRP A 171 9.76 20.58 11.26
CA TRP A 171 11.22 20.56 11.25
C TRP A 171 11.81 19.28 10.64
N ILE A 172 11.16 18.11 10.85
CA ILE A 172 11.58 16.85 10.21
C ILE A 172 11.28 16.91 8.71
N ARG A 173 10.12 17.45 8.32
CA ARG A 173 9.77 17.66 6.90
C ARG A 173 10.75 18.61 6.22
N TYR A 174 11.15 19.68 6.90
CA TYR A 174 12.10 20.67 6.39
C TYR A 174 13.50 20.08 6.18
N ILE A 175 14.02 19.32 7.16
CA ILE A 175 15.30 18.60 7.03
C ILE A 175 15.24 17.55 5.92
N PHE A 176 14.14 16.80 5.83
CA PHE A 176 13.98 15.79 4.78
C PHE A 176 13.88 16.42 3.38
N ASN A 177 13.20 17.56 3.24
CA ASN A 177 13.14 18.29 1.97
C ASN A 177 14.50 18.91 1.59
N LEU A 178 15.27 19.41 2.58
CA LEU A 178 16.64 19.89 2.35
C LEU A 178 17.56 18.77 1.89
N ILE A 179 17.55 17.62 2.56
CA ILE A 179 18.35 16.45 2.16
C ILE A 179 17.84 15.90 0.82
N GLY A 180 16.53 15.94 0.60
CA GLY A 180 15.92 15.42 -0.62
C GLY A 180 16.22 16.22 -1.87
N PHE A 181 16.40 17.53 -1.74
CA PHE A 181 16.87 18.39 -2.81
C PHE A 181 18.26 17.98 -3.34
N PHE A 182 19.11 17.40 -2.49
CA PHE A 182 20.48 16.99 -2.86
C PHE A 182 20.61 15.51 -3.24
N PHE A 183 19.70 14.63 -2.79
CA PHE A 183 19.90 13.18 -2.88
C PHE A 183 18.72 12.39 -3.45
N PHE A 184 17.53 12.98 -3.64
CA PHE A 184 16.37 12.25 -4.19
C PHE A 184 16.22 12.58 -5.68
N LYS A 185 16.08 11.55 -6.51
CA LYS A 185 15.75 11.74 -7.92
C LYS A 185 14.34 12.34 -8.01
N SER A 186 14.26 13.46 -8.72
CA SER A 186 13.01 14.08 -9.19
C SER A 186 12.20 13.12 -10.05
#